data_AF-A0A2W4EA64-F1
#
_entry.id   AF-A0A2W4EA64-F1
#
_cell.length_a   1.000
_cell.length_b   1.000
_cell.length_c   1.000
_cell.angle_alpha   90.00
_cell.angle_beta   90.00
_cell.angle_gamma   90.00
#
_symmetry.space_group_name_H-M   'P 1'
#
loop_
_entity.id
_entity.type
_entity.pdbx_description
1 polymer ?
#
loop_
_entity_poly.entity_id
_entity_poly.type
_entity_poly.pdbx_seq_one_letter_code
_entity_poly.pdbx_strand_id
1 'polypeptide(L)'
;MKIAPAFAASLAVLCLIFSVATSPVVAGDKAIEGYPLTTTIWPLAPIPTCWDMQVQAFNGYAAQREIVRKAVAETWEAASLIRFAGWGACTGKKNEGLTIVVNSDGPATYGLGTQLRNLSPGMRLNFEFTKWSESCQQTKDECIRKIAVHEFGHALGFAHEQNRATPLREHATTIRTRNASMAIYMSARGI
;
A
#
# COMPACT_ATOMS: atom_id res chain seq x y z
N MET A 1 -48.28 44.09 -54.47
CA MET A 1 -48.59 43.39 -55.74
C MET A 1 -47.63 42.22 -55.87
N LYS A 2 -48.18 41.06 -56.24
CA LYS A 2 -47.57 39.73 -56.49
C LYS A 2 -46.18 39.84 -57.17
N ILE A 3 -45.20 38.93 -57.08
CA ILE A 3 -45.22 37.48 -57.32
C ILE A 3 -43.83 36.92 -56.92
N ALA A 4 -43.74 35.77 -56.25
CA ALA A 4 -42.61 34.83 -56.36
C ALA A 4 -42.85 33.94 -57.61
N PRO A 5 -42.01 32.97 -58.06
CA PRO A 5 -40.80 32.36 -57.44
C PRO A 5 -39.66 32.04 -58.46
N ALA A 6 -38.55 31.40 -58.03
CA ALA A 6 -37.94 30.26 -58.74
C ALA A 6 -36.69 29.72 -58.01
N PHE A 7 -36.61 28.39 -57.98
CA PHE A 7 -35.60 27.53 -57.39
C PHE A 7 -34.31 27.44 -58.22
N ALA A 8 -33.16 27.25 -57.56
CA ALA A 8 -32.00 26.47 -58.06
C ALA A 8 -31.07 26.20 -56.86
N ALA A 9 -31.05 24.99 -56.33
CA ALA A 9 -30.14 23.88 -56.68
C ALA A 9 -28.82 23.90 -55.88
N SER A 10 -28.80 23.01 -54.89
CA SER A 10 -27.65 22.33 -54.26
C SER A 10 -26.26 22.56 -54.86
N LEU A 11 -25.31 22.89 -53.99
CA LEU A 11 -24.02 22.19 -53.96
C LEU A 11 -23.52 22.14 -52.50
N ALA A 12 -23.81 21.03 -51.83
CA ALA A 12 -23.17 20.72 -50.56
C ALA A 12 -21.70 20.44 -50.83
N VAL A 13 -20.81 21.34 -50.40
CA VAL A 13 -19.38 21.08 -50.35
C VAL A 13 -19.13 20.09 -49.22
N LEU A 14 -19.03 18.82 -49.59
CA LEU A 14 -18.58 17.73 -48.73
C LEU A 14 -17.09 17.94 -48.46
N CYS A 15 -16.75 18.78 -47.48
CA CYS A 15 -15.40 18.84 -46.96
C CYS A 15 -15.18 17.57 -46.13
N LEU A 16 -14.57 16.55 -46.75
CA LEU A 16 -14.05 15.38 -46.06
C LEU A 16 -12.97 15.82 -45.08
N ILE A 17 -13.40 16.17 -43.86
CA ILE A 17 -12.54 16.15 -42.69
C ILE A 17 -12.10 14.69 -42.50
N PHE A 18 -10.91 14.36 -42.98
CA PHE A 18 -10.17 13.20 -42.48
C PHE A 18 -9.93 13.45 -40.99
N SER A 19 -10.87 13.01 -40.16
CA SER A 19 -10.66 12.86 -38.73
C SER A 19 -9.61 11.78 -38.56
N VAL A 20 -8.34 12.19 -38.48
CA VAL A 20 -7.32 11.32 -37.90
C VAL A 20 -7.76 11.13 -36.45
N ALA A 21 -8.45 10.02 -36.21
CA ALA A 21 -8.70 9.54 -34.87
C ALA A 21 -7.34 9.22 -34.26
N THR A 22 -6.72 10.20 -33.61
CA THR A 22 -5.68 9.93 -32.63
C THR A 22 -6.39 9.25 -31.49
N SER A 23 -6.49 7.93 -31.54
CA SER A 23 -6.83 7.14 -30.36
C SER A 23 -5.85 7.57 -29.27
N PRO A 24 -6.31 8.04 -28.10
CA PRO A 24 -5.40 8.18 -26.99
C PRO A 24 -4.81 6.79 -26.75
N VAL A 25 -3.49 6.66 -26.92
CA VAL A 25 -2.76 5.53 -26.35
C VAL A 25 -2.97 5.69 -24.85
N VAL A 26 -3.98 5.01 -24.32
CA VAL A 26 -4.08 4.77 -22.89
C VAL A 26 -2.82 3.99 -22.58
N ALA A 27 -1.82 4.68 -22.03
CA ALA A 27 -0.67 4.05 -21.43
C ALA A 27 -1.25 3.02 -20.47
N GLY A 28 -1.13 1.75 -20.83
CA GLY A 28 -1.58 0.68 -19.96
C GLY A 28 -0.79 0.83 -18.68
N ASP A 29 -1.46 1.24 -17.61
CA ASP A 29 -0.92 1.11 -16.27
C ASP A 29 -0.41 -0.33 -16.17
N LYS A 30 0.91 -0.48 -16.07
CA LYS A 30 1.51 -1.73 -15.62
C LYS A 30 0.92 -1.93 -14.24
N ALA A 31 -0.14 -2.71 -14.15
CA ALA A 31 -0.68 -3.16 -12.89
C ALA A 31 0.47 -3.89 -12.21
N ILE A 32 1.11 -3.24 -11.25
CA ILE A 32 2.08 -3.91 -10.41
C ILE A 32 1.23 -4.69 -9.41
N GLU A 33 1.12 -5.97 -9.68
CA GLU A 33 0.31 -6.91 -8.91
C GLU A 33 0.95 -7.12 -7.54
N GLY A 34 0.16 -7.11 -6.46
CA GLY A 34 0.62 -7.60 -5.17
C GLY A 34 0.33 -9.09 -5.05
N TYR A 35 1.13 -9.83 -4.28
CA TYR A 35 0.96 -11.28 -4.07
C TYR A 35 0.39 -11.60 -2.68
N PRO A 36 -0.94 -11.49 -2.47
CA PRO A 36 -1.56 -11.80 -1.18
C PRO A 36 -1.67 -13.32 -0.98
N LEU A 37 -1.26 -13.79 0.19
CA LEU A 37 -1.59 -15.13 0.68
C LEU A 37 -3.04 -15.11 1.18
N THR A 38 -3.97 -15.47 0.30
CA THR A 38 -5.43 -15.34 0.52
C THR A 38 -5.94 -16.10 1.74
N THR A 39 -5.24 -17.15 2.19
CA THR A 39 -5.58 -17.92 3.39
C THR A 39 -5.29 -17.19 4.71
N THR A 40 -4.58 -16.07 4.66
CA THR A 40 -4.17 -15.29 5.85
C THR A 40 -4.85 -13.93 5.94
N ILE A 41 -5.87 -13.66 5.12
CA ILE A 41 -6.57 -12.37 5.15
C ILE A 41 -7.29 -12.20 6.49
N TRP A 42 -7.19 -11.01 7.08
CA TRP A 42 -7.91 -10.67 8.30
C TRP A 42 -9.42 -10.71 8.08
N PRO A 43 -10.17 -11.51 8.85
CA PRO A 43 -11.62 -11.62 8.69
C PRO A 43 -12.39 -10.44 9.29
N LEU A 44 -11.74 -9.64 10.14
CA LEU A 44 -12.36 -8.58 10.94
C LEU A 44 -11.53 -7.29 10.83
N ALA A 45 -12.25 -6.16 10.72
CA ALA A 45 -11.71 -4.82 10.87
C ALA A 45 -12.52 -4.08 11.97
N PRO A 46 -11.87 -3.25 12.81
CA PRO A 46 -10.45 -2.91 12.74
C PRO A 46 -9.54 -4.02 13.29
N ILE A 47 -8.34 -4.14 12.73
CA ILE A 47 -7.26 -5.00 13.22
C ILE A 47 -6.66 -4.31 14.45
N PRO A 48 -6.75 -4.91 15.66
CA PRO A 48 -6.12 -4.33 16.84
C PRO A 48 -4.60 -4.22 16.65
N THR A 49 -4.04 -3.09 17.05
CA THR A 49 -2.62 -2.78 16.89
C THR A 49 -2.12 -2.07 18.13
N CYS A 50 -0.97 -2.51 18.66
CA CYS A 50 -0.34 -1.84 19.79
C CYS A 50 1.18 -1.88 19.70
N TRP A 51 1.81 -1.01 20.47
CA TRP A 51 3.26 -0.86 20.58
C TRP A 51 3.76 -1.57 21.84
N ASP A 52 4.61 -2.58 21.66
CA ASP A 52 5.28 -3.28 22.75
C ASP A 52 6.67 -2.68 22.96
N MET A 53 6.72 -1.67 23.83
CA MET A 53 7.92 -0.92 24.17
C MET A 53 7.80 -0.28 25.56
N GLN A 54 8.92 0.02 26.18
CA GLN A 54 8.95 0.71 27.47
C GLN A 54 8.32 2.11 27.37
N VAL A 55 7.71 2.58 28.46
CA VAL A 55 6.97 3.86 28.52
C VAL A 55 7.82 5.04 28.07
N GLN A 56 9.11 5.06 28.43
CA GLN A 56 10.04 6.11 28.04
C GLN A 56 10.24 6.14 26.51
N ALA A 57 10.46 4.98 25.89
CA ALA A 57 10.57 4.86 24.43
C ALA A 57 9.23 5.19 23.75
N PHE A 58 8.11 4.74 24.31
CA PHE A 58 6.79 5.10 23.83
C PHE A 58 6.59 6.62 23.87
N ASN A 59 6.99 7.33 24.91
CA ASN A 59 6.85 8.78 24.91
C ASN A 59 7.84 9.45 23.95
N GLY A 60 9.09 8.98 23.90
CA GLY A 60 10.15 9.54 23.05
C GLY A 60 9.89 9.40 21.55
N TYR A 61 9.23 8.33 21.11
CA TYR A 61 8.99 8.05 19.69
C TYR A 61 7.63 8.55 19.14
N ALA A 62 6.98 9.49 19.84
CA ALA A 62 5.61 9.87 19.52
C ALA A 62 5.43 10.36 18.07
N ALA A 63 6.38 11.16 17.57
CA ALA A 63 6.37 11.65 16.19
C ALA A 63 6.52 10.51 15.17
N GLN A 64 7.46 9.58 15.39
CA GLN A 64 7.74 8.47 14.50
C GLN A 64 6.56 7.48 14.42
N ARG A 65 5.92 7.18 15.55
CA ARG A 65 4.70 6.35 15.55
C ARG A 65 3.55 7.01 14.80
N GLU A 66 3.43 8.34 14.88
CA GLU A 66 2.42 9.07 14.12
C GLU A 66 2.73 9.05 12.61
N ILE A 67 4.00 9.09 12.20
CA ILE A 67 4.41 8.88 10.80
C ILE A 67 3.97 7.50 10.32
N VAL A 68 4.23 6.44 11.11
CA VAL A 68 3.77 5.07 10.78
C VAL A 68 2.25 5.03 10.63
N ARG A 69 1.50 5.56 11.60
CA ARG A 69 0.04 5.58 11.58
C ARG A 69 -0.50 6.28 10.34
N LYS A 70 0.04 7.46 10.00
CA LYS A 70 -0.34 8.23 8.80
C LYS A 70 0.01 7.51 7.51
N ALA A 71 1.21 6.93 7.44
CA ALA A 71 1.66 6.19 6.26
C ALA A 71 0.70 5.03 5.94
N VAL A 72 0.28 4.28 6.96
CA VAL A 72 -0.71 3.20 6.83
C VAL A 72 -2.08 3.75 6.41
N ALA A 73 -2.53 4.83 7.03
CA ALA A 73 -3.81 5.46 6.72
C ALA A 73 -3.90 5.98 5.27
N GLU A 74 -2.85 6.67 4.81
CA GLU A 74 -2.77 7.29 3.48
C GLU A 74 -2.51 6.29 2.36
N THR A 75 -2.19 5.03 2.68
CA THR A 75 -1.90 3.99 1.70
C THR A 75 -2.92 2.85 1.77
N TRP A 76 -2.75 1.92 2.71
CA TRP A 76 -3.56 0.72 2.85
C TRP A 76 -5.01 1.04 3.21
N GLU A 77 -5.24 1.92 4.18
CA GLU A 77 -6.60 2.22 4.63
C GLU A 77 -7.34 3.12 3.63
N ALA A 78 -6.63 4.04 2.95
CA ALA A 78 -7.20 4.88 1.90
C ALA A 78 -7.61 4.06 0.66
N ALA A 79 -6.87 3.00 0.33
CA ALA A 79 -7.14 2.16 -0.83
C ALA A 79 -8.05 0.96 -0.54
N SER A 80 -8.51 0.77 0.70
CA SER A 80 -9.28 -0.40 1.11
C SER A 80 -10.28 -0.12 2.24
N LEU A 81 -11.04 -1.15 2.64
CA LEU A 81 -11.90 -1.09 3.82
C LEU A 81 -11.18 -1.47 5.12
N ILE A 82 -9.91 -1.88 5.05
CA ILE A 82 -9.16 -2.31 6.24
C ILE A 82 -8.85 -1.11 7.11
N ARG A 83 -8.93 -1.31 8.43
CA ARG A 83 -8.57 -0.31 9.44
C ARG A 83 -7.71 -0.96 10.50
N PHE A 84 -6.72 -0.24 11.01
CA PHE A 84 -5.95 -0.56 12.20
C PHE A 84 -6.37 0.35 13.35
N ALA A 85 -6.57 -0.20 14.54
CA ALA A 85 -7.01 0.56 15.72
C ALA A 85 -6.20 0.22 16.97
N GLY A 86 -6.33 1.03 18.01
CA GLY A 86 -5.57 0.89 19.26
C GLY A 86 -4.41 1.87 19.29
N TRP A 87 -3.35 1.63 18.51
CA TRP A 87 -2.15 2.47 18.32
C TRP A 87 -1.45 2.97 19.61
N GLY A 88 -1.91 2.56 20.79
CA GLY A 88 -1.32 2.82 22.08
C GLY A 88 -0.30 1.77 22.49
N ALA A 89 0.26 1.91 23.69
CA ALA A 89 1.09 0.88 24.29
C ALA A 89 0.27 -0.41 24.51
N CYS A 90 0.91 -1.57 24.35
CA CYS A 90 0.27 -2.85 24.65
C CYS A 90 -0.04 -2.96 26.16
N THR A 91 -1.19 -3.51 26.51
CA THR A 91 -1.68 -3.55 27.91
C THR A 91 -1.33 -4.86 28.64
N GLY A 92 -0.34 -5.62 28.16
CA GLY A 92 0.03 -6.94 28.69
C GLY A 92 -1.02 -8.04 28.46
N LYS A 93 -2.14 -7.74 27.80
CA LYS A 93 -3.15 -8.71 27.36
C LYS A 93 -2.93 -9.01 25.87
N LYS A 94 -3.37 -10.19 25.44
CA LYS A 94 -3.49 -10.53 24.02
C LYS A 94 -4.31 -9.42 23.33
N ASN A 95 -3.69 -8.76 22.34
CA ASN A 95 -4.35 -7.69 21.59
C ASN A 95 -5.27 -8.24 20.49
N GLU A 96 -5.25 -9.55 20.23
CA GLU A 96 -5.98 -10.23 19.15
C GLU A 96 -5.64 -9.70 17.75
N GLY A 97 -4.48 -9.07 17.61
CA GLY A 97 -4.05 -8.42 16.38
C GLY A 97 -2.53 -8.29 16.30
N LEU A 98 -2.06 -7.14 15.80
CA LEU A 98 -0.67 -6.87 15.48
C LEU A 98 0.07 -6.21 16.65
N THR A 99 1.17 -6.82 17.08
CA THR A 99 2.10 -6.25 18.06
C THR A 99 3.34 -5.72 17.35
N ILE A 100 3.67 -4.44 17.58
CA ILE A 100 4.81 -3.77 16.95
C ILE A 100 5.86 -3.44 18.01
N VAL A 101 7.11 -3.83 17.74
CA VAL A 101 8.28 -3.41 18.55
C VAL A 101 9.15 -2.44 17.75
N VAL A 102 9.96 -1.65 18.46
CA VAL A 102 10.97 -0.77 17.86
C VAL A 102 12.33 -1.11 18.45
N ASN A 103 13.32 -1.35 17.60
CA ASN A 103 14.71 -1.52 18.03
C ASN A 103 15.70 -1.09 16.92
N SER A 104 17.00 -1.36 17.11
CA SER A 104 18.07 -0.96 16.18
C SER A 104 18.31 -1.91 15.00
N ASP A 105 17.63 -3.05 14.94
CA ASP A 105 17.83 -4.06 13.89
C ASP A 105 17.11 -3.65 12.59
N GLY A 106 17.28 -4.43 11.53
CA GLY A 106 16.51 -4.25 10.30
C GLY A 106 15.01 -4.44 10.53
N PRO A 107 14.13 -3.64 9.89
CA PRO A 107 12.69 -3.86 9.92
C PRO A 107 12.32 -5.27 9.44
N ALA A 108 11.28 -5.85 10.03
CA ALA A 108 10.79 -7.17 9.65
C ALA A 108 9.36 -7.41 10.14
N THR A 109 8.61 -8.23 9.40
CA THR A 109 7.32 -8.77 9.80
C THR A 109 7.42 -10.30 9.87
N TYR A 110 7.02 -10.90 11.00
CA TYR A 110 7.31 -12.31 11.33
C TYR A 110 6.24 -13.29 10.87
N GLY A 111 5.45 -12.91 9.87
CA GLY A 111 4.33 -13.67 9.34
C GLY A 111 3.52 -12.84 8.36
N LEU A 112 2.48 -13.45 7.80
CA LEU A 112 1.57 -12.79 6.87
C LEU A 112 0.16 -12.74 7.45
N GLY A 113 -0.47 -11.56 7.35
CA GLY A 113 -1.89 -11.42 7.70
C GLY A 113 -2.21 -11.93 9.11
N THR A 114 -3.21 -12.80 9.21
CA THR A 114 -3.70 -13.40 10.47
C THR A 114 -2.67 -14.26 11.21
N GLN A 115 -1.56 -14.67 10.58
CA GLN A 115 -0.47 -15.36 11.28
C GLN A 115 0.17 -14.48 12.36
N LEU A 116 0.03 -13.15 12.24
CA LEU A 116 0.55 -12.19 13.19
C LEU A 116 -0.33 -12.03 14.43
N ARG A 117 -1.53 -12.63 14.46
CA ARG A 117 -2.47 -12.52 15.57
C ARG A 117 -1.80 -12.99 16.86
N ASN A 118 -1.65 -12.07 17.82
CA ASN A 118 -1.03 -12.32 19.12
C ASN A 118 0.45 -12.73 19.06
N LEU A 119 1.12 -12.58 17.91
CA LEU A 119 2.56 -12.80 17.81
C LEU A 119 3.29 -11.60 18.43
N SER A 120 4.31 -11.84 19.27
CA SER A 120 5.14 -10.78 19.86
C SER A 120 6.64 -11.09 19.69
N PRO A 121 7.39 -10.28 18.91
CA PRO A 121 6.87 -9.24 18.02
C PRO A 121 6.15 -9.85 16.81
N GLY A 122 5.04 -9.24 16.38
CA GLY A 122 4.47 -9.50 15.06
C GLY A 122 5.22 -8.73 13.97
N MET A 123 5.58 -7.49 14.29
CA MET A 123 6.36 -6.61 13.42
C MET A 123 7.42 -5.88 14.24
N ARG A 124 8.57 -5.63 13.61
CA ARG A 124 9.66 -4.83 14.14
C ARG A 124 9.95 -3.69 13.18
N LEU A 125 10.03 -2.48 13.73
CA LEU A 125 10.45 -1.29 13.02
C LEU A 125 11.74 -0.73 13.62
N ASN A 126 12.40 0.13 12.85
CA ASN A 126 13.58 0.87 13.28
C ASN A 126 13.33 2.35 13.04
N PHE A 127 13.45 3.16 14.10
CA PHE A 127 13.29 4.61 14.02
C PHE A 127 14.61 5.35 14.08
N GLU A 128 15.70 4.63 14.35
CA GLU A 128 16.99 5.23 14.62
C GLU A 128 18.03 4.96 13.59
N PHE A 129 17.94 3.91 12.76
CA PHE A 129 18.83 3.61 11.63
C PHE A 129 20.34 3.75 11.91
N THR A 130 20.76 3.48 13.15
CA THR A 130 22.15 3.67 13.59
C THR A 130 23.08 2.53 13.19
N LYS A 131 22.52 1.34 12.91
CA LYS A 131 23.26 0.13 12.54
C LYS A 131 22.83 -0.46 11.20
N TRP A 132 21.62 -0.12 10.77
CA TRP A 132 20.99 -0.67 9.56
C TRP A 132 20.48 0.49 8.72
N SER A 133 20.86 0.48 7.44
CA SER A 133 20.58 1.55 6.46
C SER A 133 20.95 2.94 7.00
N GLU A 134 22.24 3.18 7.29
CA GLU A 134 22.72 4.46 7.84
C GLU A 134 22.40 5.67 6.94
N SER A 135 22.21 5.46 5.64
CA SER A 135 21.72 6.49 4.71
C SER A 135 20.36 7.07 5.15
N CYS A 136 19.52 6.27 5.82
CA CYS A 136 18.27 6.72 6.40
C CYS A 136 18.44 7.72 7.55
N GLN A 137 19.64 7.91 8.11
CA GLN A 137 19.89 9.03 9.05
C GLN A 137 19.54 10.38 8.44
N GLN A 138 19.80 10.55 7.14
CA GLN A 138 19.61 11.81 6.45
C GLN A 138 18.13 12.08 6.12
N THR A 139 17.30 11.03 6.11
CA THR A 139 15.91 11.07 5.66
C THR A 139 15.01 10.20 6.54
N LYS A 140 15.20 10.24 7.86
CA LYS A 140 14.57 9.31 8.83
C LYS A 140 13.06 9.17 8.62
N ASP A 141 12.35 10.29 8.55
CA ASP A 141 10.89 10.30 8.43
C ASP A 141 10.40 9.62 7.14
N GLU A 142 11.10 9.85 6.03
CA GLU A 142 10.76 9.21 4.75
C GLU A 142 11.06 7.72 4.79
N CYS A 143 12.20 7.31 5.36
CA CYS A 143 12.51 5.89 5.55
C CYS A 143 11.45 5.21 6.43
N ILE A 144 11.07 5.81 7.57
CA ILE A 144 10.02 5.30 8.45
C ILE A 144 8.71 5.13 7.68
N ARG A 145 8.32 6.12 6.87
CA ARG A 145 7.11 6.06 6.04
C ARG A 145 7.17 4.87 5.07
N LYS A 146 8.25 4.73 4.29
CA LYS A 146 8.40 3.66 3.29
C LYS A 146 8.42 2.28 3.92
N ILE A 147 9.21 2.12 4.97
CA ILE A 147 9.32 0.87 5.74
C ILE A 147 7.97 0.49 6.33
N ALA A 148 7.25 1.44 6.95
CA ALA A 148 5.93 1.17 7.49
C ALA A 148 4.98 0.66 6.40
N VAL A 149 4.96 1.28 5.23
CA VAL A 149 4.11 0.82 4.12
C VAL A 149 4.48 -0.60 3.68
N HIS A 150 5.78 -0.93 3.61
CA HIS A 150 6.29 -2.27 3.30
C HIS A 150 5.84 -3.31 4.33
N GLU A 151 6.18 -3.10 5.60
CA GLU A 151 5.89 -4.07 6.66
C GLU A 151 4.39 -4.25 6.87
N PHE A 152 3.60 -3.18 6.75
CA PHE A 152 2.15 -3.31 6.86
C PHE A 152 1.52 -4.03 5.67
N GLY A 153 2.15 -4.08 4.49
CA GLY A 153 1.67 -4.97 3.43
C GLY A 153 1.84 -6.44 3.80
N HIS A 154 2.95 -6.82 4.42
CA HIS A 154 3.09 -8.16 5.01
C HIS A 154 2.01 -8.42 6.06
N ALA A 155 1.75 -7.44 6.92
CA ALA A 155 0.67 -7.53 7.90
C ALA A 155 -0.73 -7.66 7.28
N LEU A 156 -0.92 -7.33 6.00
CA LEU A 156 -2.16 -7.54 5.26
C LEU A 156 -2.16 -8.81 4.40
N GLY A 157 -1.08 -9.59 4.46
CA GLY A 157 -0.96 -10.87 3.77
C GLY A 157 -0.19 -10.81 2.45
N PHE A 158 0.34 -9.66 2.04
CA PHE A 158 1.17 -9.56 0.85
C PHE A 158 2.55 -10.16 1.12
N ALA A 159 2.94 -11.19 0.36
CA ALA A 159 4.30 -11.71 0.39
C ALA A 159 5.22 -10.85 -0.50
N HIS A 160 6.54 -10.98 -0.33
CA HIS A 160 7.49 -10.39 -1.27
C HIS A 160 7.22 -10.87 -2.69
N GLU A 161 7.39 -9.98 -3.66
CA GLU A 161 7.17 -10.26 -5.10
C GLU A 161 7.96 -11.47 -5.61
N GLN A 162 9.10 -11.80 -4.98
CA GLN A 162 9.91 -12.98 -5.31
C GLN A 162 9.23 -14.31 -4.96
N ASN A 163 8.24 -14.31 -4.06
CA ASN A 163 7.45 -15.49 -3.71
C ASN A 163 6.34 -15.79 -4.73
N ARG A 164 6.30 -15.03 -5.84
CA ARG A 164 5.45 -15.33 -6.99
C ARG A 164 5.78 -16.73 -7.50
N ALA A 165 4.79 -17.63 -7.42
CA ALA A 165 4.92 -18.94 -8.04
C ALA A 165 5.19 -18.77 -9.55
N THR A 166 6.16 -19.50 -10.08
CA THR A 166 6.25 -19.75 -11.52
C THR A 166 4.93 -20.38 -11.98
N PRO A 167 4.43 -20.05 -13.19
CA PRO A 167 3.07 -20.40 -13.56
C PRO A 167 2.95 -21.90 -13.78
N LEU A 168 2.52 -22.61 -12.74
CA LEU A 168 1.67 -23.78 -12.87
C LEU A 168 0.42 -23.48 -12.04
N ARG A 169 -0.74 -23.46 -12.71
CA ARG A 169 -2.10 -23.41 -12.14
C ARG A 169 -2.10 -24.18 -10.81
N GLU A 170 -2.50 -23.62 -9.67
CA GLU A 170 -3.83 -23.10 -9.33
C GLU A 170 -3.70 -22.42 -7.93
N HIS A 171 -4.56 -21.44 -7.62
CA HIS A 171 -4.74 -20.82 -6.28
C HIS A 171 -3.93 -19.56 -5.84
N ALA A 172 -3.41 -18.73 -6.73
CA ALA A 172 -3.07 -17.34 -6.38
C ALA A 172 -4.10 -16.37 -6.98
N THR A 173 -4.83 -15.62 -6.15
CA THR A 173 -5.76 -14.58 -6.63
C THR A 173 -5.01 -13.25 -6.70
N THR A 174 -4.74 -12.78 -7.90
CA THR A 174 -4.15 -11.46 -8.18
C THR A 174 -5.07 -10.35 -7.67
N ILE A 175 -4.59 -9.51 -6.74
CA ILE A 175 -5.27 -8.25 -6.40
C ILE A 175 -4.61 -7.11 -7.19
N ARG A 176 -5.39 -6.51 -8.09
CA ARG A 176 -5.00 -5.32 -8.85
C ARG A 176 -4.98 -4.12 -7.89
N THR A 177 -3.80 -3.70 -7.45
CA THR A 177 -3.68 -2.45 -6.68
C THR A 177 -3.91 -1.28 -7.65
N ARG A 178 -4.80 -0.34 -7.31
CA ARG A 178 -5.09 0.84 -8.14
C ARG A 178 -4.00 1.92 -8.04
N ASN A 179 -3.02 1.76 -7.15
CA ASN A 179 -1.96 2.72 -6.90
C ASN A 179 -0.59 2.05 -7.07
N ALA A 180 0.16 2.47 -8.09
CA ALA A 180 1.51 2.00 -8.38
C ALA A 180 2.48 2.12 -7.19
N SER A 181 2.28 3.10 -6.31
CA SER A 181 3.08 3.28 -5.09
C SER A 181 3.07 2.06 -4.17
N MET A 182 1.93 1.37 -4.05
CA MET A 182 1.74 0.29 -3.08
C MET A 182 2.59 -0.95 -3.39
N ALA A 183 2.77 -1.25 -4.67
CA ALA A 183 3.54 -2.41 -5.11
C ALA A 183 5.02 -2.08 -5.36
N ILE A 184 5.37 -0.80 -5.61
CA ILE A 184 6.76 -0.33 -5.57
C ILE A 184 7.36 -0.60 -4.18
N TYR A 185 6.60 -0.39 -3.11
CA TYR A 185 7.08 -0.62 -1.75
C TYR A 185 7.28 -2.10 -1.41
N MET A 186 6.61 -3.06 -2.05
CA MET A 186 6.78 -4.51 -1.79
C MET A 186 8.01 -5.14 -2.46
N SER A 187 8.75 -4.37 -3.27
CA SER A 187 9.98 -4.85 -3.88
C SER A 187 11.14 -4.76 -2.88
N ALA A 188 11.75 -5.90 -2.55
CA ALA A 188 12.88 -6.04 -1.62
C ALA A 188 14.18 -5.28 -2.04
N ARG A 189 14.12 -4.40 -3.04
CA ARG A 189 15.29 -3.79 -3.69
C ARG A 189 15.51 -2.31 -3.36
N GLY A 190 14.92 -1.75 -2.30
CA GLY A 190 14.96 -0.29 -2.14
C GLY A 190 14.76 0.31 -0.75
N ILE A 191 15.21 -0.33 0.32
CA ILE A 191 15.35 0.28 1.64
C ILE A 191 16.74 -0.02 2.21
#